data_AF-D0Z205-F1
#
_entry.id   AF-D0Z205-F1
#
_cell.length_a   1.000
_cell.length_b   1.000
_cell.length_c   1.000
_cell.angle_alpha   90.00
_cell.angle_beta   90.00
_cell.angle_gamma   90.00
#
_symmetry.space_group_name_H-M   'P 1'
#
loop_
_entity.id
_entity.type
_entity.pdbx_description
1 polymer ?
#
loop_
_entity_poly.entity_id
_entity_poly.type
_entity_poly.pdbx_seq_one_letter_code
_entity_poly.pdbx_strand_id
1 'polypeptide(L)'
;MNRFFKKVYDYINPSVNPDIEPASKEWQKLVPTLWLLGKTGAGKSTIVQALTGDSRAEIGLGFQPCTQTASDYNYPTANPVVSFLDTRGLAEDNYDPKHDIEYCEGRSHALLVIMKAEEQDQSEVLQALKAIKKSKKIRHLLVVHTAINGISDEQERQRSITRHHNQVLDIWGINPDKLTEEQQLWYQPICVDLIPEIEQLEGLEQLQQALVAALPMLSLITEKNAHQTREEHNFSRLQTEILWYAGTAGASDAIPGIGIVAVPSIQGKMLHSLANQYGVTWNKQDYAEFIGMLGSGFLIQYLSKLGVNQLVKFIPIYGQTVGSATAAVMSFSSTYAIGRAACMYLYHKSKGETVSKDQMKQAFEQAFKSVKNVATEQAKMEQKHHE
;
A
#
# COMPACT_ATOMS: atom_id res chain seq x y z
N MET A 1 -10.24 -18.89 37.32
CA MET A 1 -9.40 -18.28 36.26
C MET A 1 -8.17 -17.66 36.93
N ASN A 2 -6.97 -18.17 36.64
CA ASN A 2 -5.73 -17.81 37.34
C ASN A 2 -5.43 -16.30 37.24
N ARG A 3 -4.92 -15.68 38.31
CA ARG A 3 -4.62 -14.23 38.38
C ARG A 3 -3.65 -13.77 37.28
N PHE A 4 -2.77 -14.67 36.85
CA PHE A 4 -1.88 -14.51 35.69
C PHE A 4 -2.64 -14.43 34.37
N PHE A 5 -3.56 -15.37 34.10
CA PHE A 5 -4.43 -15.35 32.92
C PHE A 5 -5.30 -14.10 32.85
N LYS A 6 -5.76 -13.57 34.00
CA LYS A 6 -6.53 -12.32 34.03
C LYS A 6 -5.67 -11.10 33.66
N LYS A 7 -4.43 -10.99 34.17
CA LYS A 7 -3.50 -9.90 33.81
C LYS A 7 -3.05 -9.96 32.35
N VAL A 8 -2.74 -11.15 31.86
CA VAL A 8 -2.44 -11.44 30.45
C VAL A 8 -3.63 -11.03 29.57
N TYR A 9 -4.85 -11.37 30.00
CA TYR A 9 -6.07 -11.03 29.30
C TYR A 9 -6.37 -9.52 29.29
N ASP A 10 -6.29 -8.83 30.44
CA ASP A 10 -6.58 -7.39 30.52
C ASP A 10 -5.55 -6.55 29.75
N TYR A 11 -4.37 -7.13 29.45
CA TYR A 11 -3.30 -6.52 28.68
C TYR A 11 -3.40 -6.77 27.17
N ILE A 12 -3.88 -7.95 26.74
CA ILE A 12 -4.08 -8.30 25.32
C ILE A 12 -5.45 -7.84 24.79
N ASN A 13 -6.44 -7.76 25.66
CA ASN A 13 -7.79 -7.29 25.36
C ASN A 13 -8.12 -6.11 26.28
N PRO A 14 -7.52 -4.94 26.05
CA PRO A 14 -7.75 -3.78 26.88
C PRO A 14 -9.24 -3.46 26.86
N SER A 15 -9.82 -3.29 28.05
CA SER A 15 -11.23 -2.88 28.23
C SER A 15 -11.52 -1.47 27.70
N VAL A 16 -10.47 -0.75 27.33
CA VAL A 16 -10.46 0.58 26.73
C VAL A 16 -9.83 0.43 25.34
N ASN A 17 -10.46 0.98 24.32
CA ASN A 17 -9.94 0.99 22.94
C ASN A 17 -8.47 1.46 22.99
N PRO A 18 -7.48 0.61 22.65
CA PRO A 18 -6.09 0.95 22.87
C PRO A 18 -5.75 2.19 22.05
N ASP A 19 -4.95 3.08 22.62
CA ASP A 19 -4.47 4.25 21.92
C ASP A 19 -3.46 3.81 20.86
N ILE A 20 -3.97 3.62 19.64
CA ILE A 20 -3.20 3.31 18.44
C ILE A 20 -2.83 4.58 17.67
N GLU A 21 -3.21 5.77 18.17
CA GLU A 21 -3.00 7.03 17.48
C GLU A 21 -1.51 7.34 17.23
N PRO A 22 -0.57 7.09 18.18
CA PRO A 22 0.85 7.28 17.91
C PRO A 22 1.37 6.40 16.77
N ALA A 23 1.00 5.11 16.78
CA ALA A 23 1.39 4.17 15.73
C ALA A 23 0.73 4.54 14.38
N SER A 24 -0.52 4.99 14.41
CA SER A 24 -1.23 5.44 13.20
C SER A 24 -0.59 6.70 12.62
N LYS A 25 -0.10 7.62 13.46
CA LYS A 25 0.63 8.81 13.02
C LYS A 25 1.99 8.47 12.42
N GLU A 26 2.70 7.49 12.97
CA GLU A 26 3.93 6.99 12.33
C GLU A 26 3.63 6.31 11.00
N TRP A 27 2.58 5.49 10.91
CA TRP A 27 2.17 4.88 9.66
C TRP A 27 1.84 5.91 8.58
N GLN A 28 1.13 7.00 8.90
CA GLN A 28 0.82 8.07 7.96
C GLN A 28 2.04 8.71 7.30
N LYS A 29 3.22 8.67 7.93
CA LYS A 29 4.47 9.15 7.33
C LYS A 29 5.09 8.15 6.35
N LEU A 30 4.73 6.87 6.48
CA LEU A 30 5.26 5.74 5.72
C LEU A 30 4.26 5.22 4.67
N VAL A 31 3.08 5.84 4.53
CA VAL A 31 2.10 5.45 3.52
C VAL A 31 2.73 5.58 2.12
N PRO A 32 2.72 4.51 1.30
CA PRO A 32 3.16 4.57 -0.09
C PRO A 32 2.44 5.70 -0.83
N THR A 33 3.21 6.62 -1.39
CA THR A 33 2.67 7.86 -1.98
C THR A 33 3.14 8.01 -3.42
N LEU A 34 2.18 8.15 -4.34
CA LEU A 34 2.39 8.39 -5.77
C LEU A 34 2.19 9.87 -6.08
N TRP A 35 3.20 10.53 -6.65
CA TRP A 35 3.06 11.90 -7.13
C TRP A 35 2.54 11.92 -8.56
N LEU A 36 1.38 12.54 -8.77
CA LEU A 36 0.77 12.74 -10.07
C LEU A 36 1.18 14.11 -10.63
N LEU A 37 1.91 14.10 -11.74
CA LEU A 37 2.29 15.28 -12.50
C LEU A 37 1.64 15.25 -13.88
N GLY A 38 0.89 16.29 -14.25
CA GLY A 38 0.30 16.40 -15.58
C GLY A 38 -0.61 17.62 -15.68
N LYS A 39 -0.90 18.07 -16.91
CA LYS A 39 -1.80 19.20 -17.15
C LYS A 39 -3.22 18.97 -16.59
N THR A 40 -3.97 20.06 -16.41
CA THR A 40 -5.41 19.97 -16.12
C THR A 40 -6.12 19.17 -17.23
N GLY A 41 -6.99 18.24 -16.82
CA GLY A 41 -7.68 17.36 -17.76
C GLY A 41 -6.84 16.20 -18.32
N ALA A 42 -5.57 16.03 -17.94
CA ALA A 42 -4.71 14.94 -18.44
C ALA A 42 -5.13 13.51 -18.00
N GLY A 43 -6.16 13.37 -17.15
CA GLY A 43 -6.67 12.07 -16.67
C GLY A 43 -6.16 11.65 -15.29
N LYS A 44 -5.57 12.57 -14.50
CA LYS A 44 -5.06 12.28 -13.14
C LYS A 44 -6.13 11.67 -12.22
N SER A 45 -7.28 12.34 -12.07
CA SER A 45 -8.39 11.85 -11.25
C SER A 45 -8.98 10.54 -11.77
N THR A 46 -9.08 10.39 -13.09
CA THR A 46 -9.58 9.16 -13.74
C THR A 46 -8.67 7.97 -13.46
N ILE A 47 -7.34 8.16 -13.46
CA ILE A 47 -6.39 7.13 -13.05
C ILE A 47 -6.60 6.74 -11.58
N VAL A 48 -6.74 7.73 -10.68
CA VAL A 48 -7.00 7.45 -9.26
C VAL A 48 -8.29 6.66 -9.07
N GLN A 49 -9.37 7.03 -9.76
CA GLN A 49 -10.64 6.31 -9.75
C GLN A 49 -10.51 4.88 -10.30
N ALA A 50 -9.81 4.70 -11.42
CA ALA A 50 -9.60 3.38 -12.01
C ALA A 50 -8.78 2.44 -11.09
N LEU A 51 -7.78 3.00 -10.40
CA LEU A 51 -6.94 2.24 -9.46
C LEU A 51 -7.65 1.90 -8.15
N THR A 52 -8.48 2.81 -7.64
CA THR A 52 -9.11 2.68 -6.31
C THR A 52 -10.55 2.16 -6.37
N GLY A 53 -11.23 2.29 -7.51
CA GLY A 53 -12.67 2.09 -7.65
C GLY A 53 -13.52 3.19 -6.99
N ASP A 54 -12.91 4.30 -6.56
CA ASP A 54 -13.58 5.34 -5.79
C ASP A 54 -13.91 6.57 -6.65
N SER A 55 -15.19 6.74 -6.97
CA SER A 55 -15.69 7.84 -7.81
C SER A 55 -15.55 9.22 -7.16
N ARG A 56 -15.24 9.30 -5.85
CA ARG A 56 -14.96 10.59 -5.18
C ARG A 56 -13.71 11.28 -5.73
N ALA A 57 -12.80 10.52 -6.34
CA ALA A 57 -11.62 11.06 -6.99
C ALA A 57 -11.99 11.96 -8.18
N GLU A 58 -12.94 11.54 -9.01
CA GLU A 58 -13.39 12.27 -10.20
C GLU A 58 -14.11 13.57 -9.84
N ILE A 59 -15.01 13.51 -8.86
CA ILE A 59 -15.80 14.66 -8.39
C ILE A 59 -14.93 15.61 -7.55
N GLY A 60 -13.66 15.28 -7.32
CA GLY A 60 -12.72 16.09 -6.54
C GLY A 60 -12.99 16.11 -5.04
N LEU A 61 -13.96 15.33 -4.55
CA LEU A 61 -14.41 15.30 -3.15
C LEU A 61 -13.45 14.57 -2.21
N GLY A 62 -12.50 13.79 -2.74
CA GLY A 62 -11.49 13.10 -1.95
C GLY A 62 -10.13 13.82 -1.87
N PHE A 63 -9.94 14.90 -2.64
CA PHE A 63 -8.68 15.66 -2.63
C PHE A 63 -8.73 16.71 -1.51
N GLN A 64 -7.78 16.61 -0.58
CA GLN A 64 -7.62 17.57 0.51
C GLN A 64 -6.46 18.51 0.18
N PRO A 65 -6.67 19.83 0.12
CA PRO A 65 -5.59 20.79 -0.08
C PRO A 65 -4.52 20.64 1.01
N CYS A 66 -3.28 20.42 0.61
CA CYS A 66 -2.12 20.31 1.51
C CYS A 66 -1.26 21.57 1.47
N THR A 67 -1.06 22.12 0.27
CA THR A 67 -0.48 23.46 0.05
C THR A 67 -1.48 24.28 -0.76
N GLN A 68 -1.07 25.47 -1.23
CA GLN A 68 -1.89 26.28 -2.12
C GLN A 68 -2.29 25.53 -3.41
N THR A 69 -1.49 24.55 -3.82
CA THR A 69 -1.49 24.00 -5.19
C THR A 69 -1.27 22.48 -5.24
N ALA A 70 -0.88 21.84 -4.12
CA ALA A 70 -0.82 20.40 -3.95
C ALA A 70 -1.99 19.88 -3.09
N SER A 71 -2.54 18.73 -3.46
CA SER A 71 -3.63 18.05 -2.74
C SER A 71 -3.33 16.57 -2.54
N ASP A 72 -3.60 16.05 -1.34
CA ASP A 72 -3.52 14.63 -1.04
C ASP A 72 -4.86 13.94 -1.32
N TYR A 73 -4.80 12.78 -1.97
CA TYR A 73 -5.89 11.81 -2.02
C TYR A 73 -5.47 10.54 -1.29
N ASN A 74 -6.00 10.37 -0.09
CA ASN A 74 -5.74 9.23 0.76
C ASN A 74 -6.75 8.11 0.48
N TYR A 75 -6.27 6.91 0.20
CA TYR A 75 -7.10 5.74 -0.02
C TYR A 75 -6.76 4.58 0.93
N PRO A 76 -7.76 4.08 1.68
CA PRO A 76 -9.03 4.71 2.02
C PRO A 76 -8.85 6.02 2.79
N THR A 77 -9.89 6.87 2.80
CA THR A 77 -9.80 8.22 3.39
C THR A 77 -9.50 8.22 4.89
N ALA A 78 -10.14 7.33 5.66
CA ALA A 78 -9.98 7.31 7.13
C ALA A 78 -8.70 6.58 7.56
N ASN A 79 -8.41 5.46 6.90
CA ASN A 79 -7.35 4.53 7.24
C ASN A 79 -6.47 4.30 6.00
N PRO A 80 -5.63 5.28 5.61
CA PRO A 80 -4.91 5.24 4.35
C PRO A 80 -3.89 4.12 4.29
N VAL A 81 -3.85 3.44 3.14
CA VAL A 81 -2.81 2.46 2.80
C VAL A 81 -2.02 2.86 1.55
N VAL A 82 -2.53 3.82 0.78
CA VAL A 82 -1.86 4.48 -0.34
C VAL A 82 -2.32 5.94 -0.38
N SER A 83 -1.43 6.83 -0.80
CA SER A 83 -1.75 8.24 -1.06
C SER A 83 -1.39 8.60 -2.51
N PHE A 84 -2.19 9.48 -3.10
CA PHE A 84 -1.91 10.08 -4.39
C PHE A 84 -1.79 11.59 -4.18
N LEU A 85 -0.63 12.12 -4.48
CA LEU A 85 -0.32 13.52 -4.34
C LEU A 85 -0.50 14.19 -5.70
N ASP A 86 -1.56 14.97 -5.84
CA ASP A 86 -1.88 15.70 -7.06
C ASP A 86 -1.37 17.14 -6.94
N THR A 87 -0.67 17.58 -7.97
CA THR A 87 -0.18 18.96 -8.07
C THR A 87 -0.98 19.67 -9.14
N ARG A 88 -1.99 20.42 -8.70
CA ARG A 88 -2.87 21.16 -9.62
C ARG A 88 -2.17 22.38 -10.24
N GLY A 89 -1.13 22.90 -9.59
CA GLY A 89 -0.48 24.16 -9.95
C GLY A 89 0.89 24.10 -10.63
N LEU A 90 1.50 22.92 -10.86
CA LEU A 90 2.84 22.85 -11.52
C LEU A 90 2.85 23.33 -12.98
N ALA A 91 1.69 23.67 -13.53
CA ALA A 91 1.46 23.96 -14.93
C ALA A 91 0.74 25.30 -15.17
N GLU A 92 0.57 26.17 -14.17
CA GLU A 92 -0.10 27.47 -14.34
C GLU A 92 0.90 28.65 -14.38
N ASP A 93 0.62 29.69 -15.18
CA ASP A 93 1.48 30.87 -15.32
C ASP A 93 1.66 31.63 -13.98
N ASN A 94 2.89 32.08 -13.68
CA ASN A 94 3.33 32.80 -12.47
C ASN A 94 3.42 32.00 -11.14
N TYR A 95 3.55 30.68 -11.23
CA TYR A 95 3.70 29.78 -10.08
C TYR A 95 5.17 29.54 -9.67
N ASP A 96 5.48 29.54 -8.36
CA ASP A 96 6.77 29.09 -7.81
C ASP A 96 6.67 27.61 -7.39
N PRO A 97 7.23 26.67 -8.18
CA PRO A 97 7.13 25.24 -7.91
C PRO A 97 7.92 24.79 -6.70
N LYS A 98 8.80 25.62 -6.15
CA LYS A 98 9.79 25.19 -5.17
C LYS A 98 9.16 24.62 -3.90
N HIS A 99 8.14 25.28 -3.35
CA HIS A 99 7.53 24.85 -2.08
C HIS A 99 6.76 23.54 -2.23
N ASP A 100 5.98 23.40 -3.31
CA ASP A 100 5.25 22.16 -3.59
C ASP A 100 6.19 21.02 -3.93
N ILE A 101 7.23 21.27 -4.72
CA ILE A 101 8.23 20.27 -5.03
C ILE A 101 8.90 19.79 -3.73
N GLU A 102 9.32 20.70 -2.84
CA GLU A 102 9.90 20.32 -1.55
C GLU A 102 8.93 19.49 -0.68
N TYR A 103 7.64 19.86 -0.67
CA TYR A 103 6.59 19.12 0.04
C TYR A 103 6.39 17.72 -0.55
N CYS A 104 6.28 17.63 -1.87
CA CYS A 104 6.00 16.40 -2.60
C CYS A 104 7.16 15.42 -2.52
N GLU A 105 8.40 15.90 -2.65
CA GLU A 105 9.60 15.08 -2.66
C GLU A 105 9.88 14.40 -1.32
N GLY A 106 9.54 15.05 -0.20
CA GLY A 106 9.74 14.47 1.13
C GLY A 106 8.78 13.33 1.47
N ARG A 107 7.75 13.10 0.64
CA ARG A 107 6.64 12.18 0.92
C ARG A 107 6.41 11.16 -0.20
N SER A 108 6.74 11.52 -1.44
CA SER A 108 6.47 10.71 -2.62
C SER A 108 7.55 9.66 -2.84
N HIS A 109 7.11 8.46 -3.22
CA HIS A 109 7.99 7.32 -3.45
C HIS A 109 8.22 7.08 -4.95
N ALA A 110 7.25 7.46 -5.78
CA ALA A 110 7.38 7.46 -7.25
C ALA A 110 6.65 8.65 -7.87
N LEU A 111 7.13 9.09 -9.03
CA LEU A 111 6.53 10.15 -9.85
C LEU A 111 5.87 9.54 -11.09
N LEU A 112 4.58 9.81 -11.26
CA LEU A 112 3.81 9.51 -12.46
C LEU A 112 3.66 10.77 -13.29
N VAL A 113 4.31 10.80 -14.46
CA VAL A 113 4.14 11.84 -15.46
C VAL A 113 3.00 11.41 -16.40
N ILE A 114 1.90 12.15 -16.35
CA ILE A 114 0.65 11.84 -17.05
C ILE A 114 0.47 12.85 -18.18
N MET A 115 0.46 12.34 -19.42
CA MET A 115 0.43 13.15 -20.64
C MET A 115 -0.63 12.63 -21.61
N LYS A 116 -1.51 13.49 -22.10
CA LYS A 116 -2.42 13.11 -23.19
C LYS A 116 -1.63 12.84 -24.47
N ALA A 117 -1.97 11.78 -25.18
CA ALA A 117 -1.33 11.45 -26.46
C ALA A 117 -1.58 12.52 -27.54
N GLU A 118 -2.79 13.08 -27.59
CA GLU A 118 -3.22 14.10 -28.57
C GLU A 118 -2.75 15.53 -28.27
N GLU A 119 -2.32 15.80 -27.04
CA GLU A 119 -1.95 17.15 -26.60
C GLU A 119 -0.57 17.54 -27.13
N GLN A 120 -0.50 18.55 -28.00
CA GLN A 120 0.74 18.93 -28.67
C GLN A 120 1.72 19.66 -27.75
N ASP A 121 1.18 20.55 -26.91
CA ASP A 121 1.99 21.34 -25.99
C ASP A 121 2.10 20.67 -24.62
N GLN A 122 3.32 20.33 -24.25
CA GLN A 122 3.67 19.71 -22.97
C GLN A 122 4.64 20.57 -22.16
N SER A 123 4.84 21.84 -22.56
CA SER A 123 5.90 22.70 -22.05
C SER A 123 5.87 22.86 -20.53
N GLU A 124 4.67 23.06 -19.96
CA GLU A 124 4.44 23.18 -18.52
C GLU A 124 4.91 21.94 -17.74
N VAL A 125 4.47 20.74 -18.16
CA VAL A 125 4.85 19.46 -17.53
C VAL A 125 6.36 19.24 -17.62
N LEU A 126 6.96 19.54 -18.77
CA LEU A 126 8.40 19.42 -18.99
C LEU A 126 9.22 20.41 -18.15
N GLN A 127 8.70 21.63 -17.93
CA GLN A 127 9.33 22.62 -17.05
C GLN A 127 9.29 22.17 -15.58
N ALA A 128 8.14 21.71 -15.12
CA ALA A 128 7.99 21.15 -13.78
C ALA A 128 8.91 19.93 -13.58
N LEU A 129 8.96 19.01 -14.54
CA LEU A 129 9.85 17.84 -14.49
C LEU A 129 11.33 18.23 -14.38
N LYS A 130 11.78 19.28 -15.08
CA LYS A 130 13.14 19.81 -14.95
C LYS A 130 13.42 20.35 -13.55
N ALA A 131 12.43 20.97 -12.90
CA ALA A 131 12.55 21.46 -11.54
C ALA A 131 12.65 20.29 -10.54
N ILE A 132 11.78 19.27 -10.68
CA ILE A 132 11.78 18.07 -9.83
C ILE A 132 13.09 17.30 -9.97
N LYS A 133 13.60 17.09 -11.20
CA LYS A 133 14.87 16.38 -11.41
C LYS A 133 16.04 17.00 -10.64
N LYS A 134 16.07 18.33 -10.48
CA LYS A 134 17.18 19.02 -9.82
C LYS A 134 17.35 18.61 -8.35
N SER A 135 16.28 18.18 -7.68
CA SER A 135 16.37 17.76 -6.27
C SER A 135 17.07 16.41 -6.07
N LYS A 136 17.01 15.53 -7.08
CA LYS A 136 17.51 14.15 -7.06
C LYS A 136 16.90 13.25 -5.96
N LYS A 137 15.76 13.64 -5.38
CA LYS A 137 15.10 12.89 -4.30
C LYS A 137 14.20 11.76 -4.81
N ILE A 138 13.53 11.98 -5.95
CA ILE A 138 12.71 10.95 -6.59
C ILE A 138 13.57 10.18 -7.59
N ARG A 139 13.59 8.84 -7.47
CA ARG A 139 14.35 7.96 -8.36
C ARG A 139 13.44 7.18 -9.32
N HIS A 140 12.20 6.90 -8.93
CA HIS A 140 11.26 6.14 -9.75
C HIS A 140 10.36 7.10 -10.53
N LEU A 141 10.44 7.01 -11.86
CA LEU A 141 9.66 7.78 -12.80
C LEU A 141 8.88 6.81 -13.69
N LEU A 142 7.56 6.99 -13.76
CA LEU A 142 6.70 6.30 -14.70
C LEU A 142 6.07 7.33 -15.63
N VAL A 143 5.93 6.99 -16.91
CA VAL A 143 5.32 7.86 -17.92
C VAL A 143 4.05 7.21 -18.44
N VAL A 144 2.93 7.87 -18.21
CA VAL A 144 1.58 7.40 -18.55
C VAL A 144 1.01 8.28 -19.65
N HIS A 145 0.67 7.66 -20.78
CA HIS A 145 0.01 8.29 -21.89
C HIS A 145 -1.49 8.00 -21.86
N THR A 146 -2.30 9.05 -21.74
CA THR A 146 -3.76 8.96 -21.65
C THR A 146 -4.43 9.39 -22.95
N ALA A 147 -5.73 9.10 -23.10
CA ALA A 147 -6.52 9.45 -24.29
C ALA A 147 -5.87 8.97 -25.60
N ILE A 148 -5.30 7.76 -25.57
CA ILE A 148 -4.59 7.19 -26.71
C ILE A 148 -5.51 7.02 -27.92
N ASN A 149 -6.80 6.73 -27.73
CA ASN A 149 -7.75 6.61 -28.84
C ASN A 149 -8.27 7.97 -29.36
N GLY A 150 -7.86 9.09 -28.76
CA GLY A 150 -8.10 10.43 -29.31
C GLY A 150 -7.41 10.66 -30.67
N ILE A 151 -6.31 9.94 -30.93
CA ILE A 151 -5.65 9.89 -32.24
C ILE A 151 -6.08 8.60 -32.95
N SER A 152 -6.87 8.75 -34.02
CA SER A 152 -7.41 7.61 -34.77
C SER A 152 -6.37 6.89 -35.65
N ASP A 153 -5.40 7.62 -36.19
CA ASP A 153 -4.32 7.03 -36.97
C ASP A 153 -3.25 6.42 -36.06
N GLU A 154 -3.00 5.11 -36.20
CA GLU A 154 -2.03 4.39 -35.36
C GLU A 154 -0.61 4.93 -35.51
N GLN A 155 -0.18 5.28 -36.73
CA GLN A 155 1.20 5.74 -36.93
C GLN A 155 1.42 7.11 -36.30
N GLU A 156 0.45 8.01 -36.45
CA GLU A 156 0.45 9.31 -35.80
C GLU A 156 0.42 9.17 -34.28
N ARG A 157 -0.41 8.28 -33.74
CA ARG A 157 -0.49 7.98 -32.32
C ARG A 157 0.86 7.51 -31.76
N GLN A 158 1.48 6.52 -32.38
CA GLN A 158 2.78 6.00 -31.96
C GLN A 158 3.86 7.08 -32.02
N ARG A 159 3.86 7.92 -33.07
CA ARG A 159 4.79 9.05 -33.19
C ARG A 159 4.60 10.07 -32.07
N SER A 160 3.36 10.41 -31.74
CA SER A 160 3.05 11.39 -30.68
C SER A 160 3.49 10.87 -29.32
N ILE A 161 3.11 9.63 -28.98
CA ILE A 161 3.51 8.94 -27.74
C ILE A 161 5.03 8.89 -27.62
N THR A 162 5.71 8.38 -28.67
CA THR A 162 7.18 8.28 -28.69
C THR A 162 7.84 9.64 -28.49
N ARG A 163 7.33 10.70 -29.14
CA ARG A 163 7.86 12.06 -28.99
C ARG A 163 7.74 12.54 -27.54
N HIS A 164 6.55 12.47 -26.96
CA HIS A 164 6.31 12.90 -25.57
C HIS A 164 7.17 12.12 -24.59
N HIS A 165 7.21 10.79 -24.75
CA HIS A 165 7.98 9.90 -23.91
C HIS A 165 9.48 10.24 -23.93
N ASN A 166 10.04 10.42 -25.13
CA ASN A 166 11.45 10.78 -25.29
C ASN A 166 11.78 12.14 -24.69
N GLN A 167 10.89 13.13 -24.77
CA GLN A 167 11.10 14.43 -24.11
C GLN A 167 11.23 14.27 -22.58
N VAL A 168 10.43 13.38 -21.99
CA VAL A 168 10.49 13.07 -20.55
C VAL A 168 11.79 12.34 -20.21
N LEU A 169 12.16 11.31 -20.99
CA LEU A 169 13.40 10.55 -20.77
C LEU A 169 14.65 11.43 -20.94
N ASP A 170 14.68 12.30 -21.95
CA ASP A 170 15.77 13.26 -22.18
C ASP A 170 15.94 14.18 -20.98
N ILE A 171 14.83 14.71 -20.45
CA ILE A 171 14.87 15.52 -19.24
C ILE A 171 15.36 14.67 -18.09
N TRP A 172 14.89 13.43 -17.91
CA TRP A 172 15.31 12.52 -16.83
C TRP A 172 16.76 12.02 -16.98
N GLY A 173 17.37 12.19 -18.15
CA GLY A 173 18.74 11.74 -18.46
C GLY A 173 18.84 10.25 -18.75
N ILE A 174 17.76 9.66 -19.25
CA ILE A 174 17.66 8.25 -19.62
C ILE A 174 17.80 8.14 -21.14
N ASN A 175 18.74 7.30 -21.59
CA ASN A 175 18.88 7.01 -23.02
C ASN A 175 18.12 5.71 -23.33
N PRO A 176 17.05 5.76 -24.14
CA PRO A 176 16.21 4.59 -24.43
C PRO A 176 16.99 3.47 -25.16
N ASP A 177 18.04 3.80 -25.93
CA ASP A 177 18.85 2.83 -26.68
C ASP A 177 19.86 2.08 -25.79
N LYS A 178 20.01 2.49 -24.53
CA LYS A 178 21.03 1.95 -23.59
C LYS A 178 20.42 1.39 -22.30
N LEU A 179 19.12 1.10 -22.30
CA LEU A 179 18.43 0.53 -21.14
C LEU A 179 18.86 -0.92 -20.93
N THR A 180 19.07 -1.30 -19.68
CA THR A 180 19.10 -2.72 -19.30
C THR A 180 17.70 -3.33 -19.37
N GLU A 181 17.58 -4.65 -19.42
CA GLU A 181 16.28 -5.34 -19.37
C GLU A 181 15.44 -4.91 -18.15
N GLU A 182 16.09 -4.75 -16.99
CA GLU A 182 15.43 -4.25 -15.78
C GLU A 182 14.90 -2.84 -16.02
N GLN A 183 15.73 -1.90 -16.48
CA GLN A 183 15.33 -0.51 -16.71
C GLN A 183 14.24 -0.36 -17.78
N GLN A 184 14.17 -1.28 -18.74
CA GLN A 184 13.15 -1.27 -19.79
C GLN A 184 11.75 -1.47 -19.22
N LEU A 185 11.59 -2.21 -18.11
CA LEU A 185 10.32 -2.35 -17.40
C LEU A 185 9.85 -1.02 -16.78
N TRP A 186 10.78 -0.16 -16.35
CA TRP A 186 10.50 1.10 -15.66
C TRP A 186 10.27 2.27 -16.61
N TYR A 187 10.99 2.31 -17.73
CA TYR A 187 11.00 3.44 -18.65
C TYR A 187 10.29 3.17 -19.97
N GLN A 188 9.47 2.11 -20.06
CA GLN A 188 8.55 1.92 -21.18
C GLN A 188 7.35 2.88 -21.07
N PRO A 189 6.78 3.34 -22.20
CA PRO A 189 5.55 4.11 -22.19
C PRO A 189 4.39 3.23 -21.69
N ILE A 190 3.61 3.75 -20.75
CA ILE A 190 2.38 3.09 -20.26
C ILE A 190 1.20 3.75 -20.97
N CYS A 191 0.52 3.02 -21.85
CA CYS A 191 -0.55 3.57 -22.67
C CYS A 191 -1.91 3.16 -22.09
N VAL A 192 -2.77 4.13 -21.77
CA VAL A 192 -4.08 3.87 -21.18
C VAL A 192 -5.19 4.66 -21.84
N ASP A 193 -6.37 4.05 -21.90
CA ASP A 193 -7.63 4.72 -22.21
C ASP A 193 -8.69 4.28 -21.19
N LEU A 194 -8.93 5.16 -20.22
CA LEU A 194 -9.72 4.85 -19.03
C LEU A 194 -10.99 5.70 -19.04
N ILE A 195 -12.13 5.02 -19.17
CA ILE A 195 -13.48 5.58 -19.04
C ILE A 195 -14.24 4.65 -18.09
N PRO A 196 -14.06 4.83 -16.76
CA PRO A 196 -14.65 3.94 -15.74
C PRO A 196 -16.17 3.80 -15.83
N GLU A 197 -16.87 4.84 -16.30
CA GLU A 197 -18.33 4.92 -16.37
C GLU A 197 -18.92 3.86 -17.32
N ILE A 198 -18.15 3.45 -18.33
CA ILE A 198 -18.54 2.44 -19.32
C ILE A 198 -17.66 1.19 -19.23
N GLU A 199 -16.93 1.02 -18.12
CA GLU A 199 -16.00 -0.10 -17.86
C GLU A 199 -14.90 -0.25 -18.92
N GLN A 200 -14.60 0.82 -19.67
CA GLN A 200 -13.49 0.83 -20.62
C GLN A 200 -12.20 1.14 -19.85
N LEU A 201 -11.39 0.11 -19.61
CA LEU A 201 -10.18 0.20 -18.78
C LEU A 201 -8.94 -0.28 -19.56
N GLU A 202 -8.78 0.20 -20.79
CA GLU A 202 -7.67 -0.18 -21.67
C GLU A 202 -6.33 0.22 -21.04
N GLY A 203 -5.39 -0.71 -20.96
CA GLY A 203 -4.06 -0.49 -20.40
C GLY A 203 -3.99 -0.44 -18.86
N LEU A 204 -5.12 -0.61 -18.14
CA LEU A 204 -5.12 -0.57 -16.67
C LEU A 204 -4.21 -1.64 -16.05
N GLU A 205 -4.20 -2.85 -16.62
CA GLU A 205 -3.35 -3.94 -16.13
C GLU A 205 -1.86 -3.58 -16.28
N GLN A 206 -1.46 -2.99 -17.42
CA GLN A 206 -0.09 -2.54 -17.64
C GLN A 206 0.30 -1.44 -16.63
N LEU A 207 -0.61 -0.48 -16.37
CA LEU A 207 -0.42 0.55 -15.36
C LEU A 207 -0.25 -0.06 -13.96
N GLN A 208 -1.10 -1.01 -13.58
CA GLN A 208 -1.02 -1.70 -12.29
C GLN A 208 0.31 -2.45 -12.15
N GLN A 209 0.75 -3.18 -13.17
CA GLN A 209 2.03 -3.89 -13.16
C GLN A 209 3.22 -2.93 -12.97
N ALA A 210 3.23 -1.80 -13.69
CA ALA A 210 4.26 -0.78 -13.55
C ALA A 210 4.25 -0.12 -12.16
N LEU A 211 3.07 0.16 -11.62
CA LEU A 211 2.90 0.69 -10.27
C LEU A 211 3.36 -0.30 -9.19
N VAL A 212 3.07 -1.59 -9.34
CA VAL A 212 3.54 -2.64 -8.43
C VAL A 212 5.05 -2.80 -8.51
N ALA A 213 5.63 -2.72 -9.71
CA ALA A 213 7.09 -2.72 -9.86
C ALA A 213 7.72 -1.53 -9.11
N ALA A 214 7.09 -0.34 -9.20
CA ALA A 214 7.58 0.86 -8.54
C ALA A 214 7.34 0.91 -7.04
N LEU A 215 6.22 0.38 -6.57
CA LEU A 215 5.83 0.31 -5.17
C LEU A 215 5.26 -1.09 -4.91
N PRO A 216 6.11 -2.06 -4.52
CA PRO A 216 5.69 -3.45 -4.28
C PRO A 216 4.47 -3.57 -3.36
N MET A 217 4.35 -2.68 -2.38
CA MET A 217 3.20 -2.62 -1.46
C MET A 217 1.85 -2.47 -2.16
N LEU A 218 1.80 -1.89 -3.37
CA LEU A 218 0.56 -1.77 -4.14
C LEU A 218 0.02 -3.12 -4.61
N SER A 219 0.86 -4.16 -4.73
CA SER A 219 0.40 -5.50 -5.10
C SER A 219 -0.70 -6.01 -4.17
N LEU A 220 -0.61 -5.67 -2.88
CA LEU A 220 -1.54 -6.09 -1.84
C LEU A 220 -2.92 -5.39 -1.95
N ILE A 221 -3.03 -4.36 -2.78
CA ILE A 221 -4.26 -3.59 -3.01
C ILE A 221 -4.83 -3.89 -4.40
N THR A 222 -3.97 -4.14 -5.39
CA THR A 222 -4.36 -4.32 -6.80
C THR A 222 -4.71 -5.77 -7.17
N GLU A 223 -4.30 -6.77 -6.39
CA GLU A 223 -4.63 -8.18 -6.65
C GLU A 223 -6.15 -8.45 -6.56
N LYS A 224 -6.81 -8.54 -7.71
CA LYS A 224 -8.19 -9.06 -7.83
C LYS A 224 -8.13 -10.47 -8.43
N ASN A 225 -8.29 -11.50 -7.59
CA ASN A 225 -8.29 -12.88 -8.08
C ASN A 225 -9.63 -13.19 -8.79
N ALA A 226 -9.56 -13.68 -10.04
CA ALA A 226 -10.73 -13.95 -10.89
C ALA A 226 -11.55 -15.20 -10.48
N HIS A 227 -11.08 -15.98 -9.49
CA HIS A 227 -11.76 -17.17 -8.97
C HIS A 227 -11.74 -17.18 -7.44
N GLN A 228 -12.50 -16.27 -6.84
CA GLN A 228 -12.61 -16.19 -5.39
C GLN A 228 -13.79 -17.02 -4.87
N THR A 229 -13.53 -17.87 -3.88
CA THR A 229 -14.59 -18.36 -3.00
C THR A 229 -15.29 -17.19 -2.30
N ARG A 230 -16.49 -17.42 -1.75
CA ARG A 230 -17.19 -16.38 -0.96
C ARG A 230 -16.37 -15.91 0.25
N GLU A 231 -15.54 -16.78 0.81
CA GLU A 231 -14.62 -16.44 1.91
C GLU A 231 -13.57 -15.44 1.42
N GLU A 232 -12.90 -15.75 0.30
CA GLU A 232 -11.86 -14.90 -0.28
C GLU A 232 -12.42 -13.56 -0.77
N HIS A 233 -13.63 -13.55 -1.33
CA HIS A 233 -14.31 -12.31 -1.70
C HIS A 233 -14.59 -11.43 -0.47
N ASN A 234 -15.00 -12.01 0.65
CA ASN A 234 -15.18 -11.26 1.90
C ASN A 234 -13.82 -10.77 2.45
N PHE A 235 -12.77 -11.58 2.36
CA PHE A 235 -11.42 -11.17 2.72
C PHE A 235 -10.94 -9.98 1.87
N SER A 236 -11.11 -10.00 0.54
CA SER A 236 -10.72 -8.89 -0.34
C SER A 236 -11.37 -7.56 0.04
N ARG A 237 -12.61 -7.58 0.55
CA ARG A 237 -13.28 -6.36 1.06
C ARG A 237 -12.66 -5.82 2.35
N LEU A 238 -12.04 -6.67 3.15
CA LEU A 238 -11.43 -6.35 4.45
C LEU A 238 -9.91 -6.18 4.36
N GLN A 239 -9.31 -6.57 3.23
CA GLN A 239 -7.86 -6.60 3.02
C GLN A 239 -7.23 -5.23 3.25
N THR A 240 -7.88 -4.16 2.80
CA THR A 240 -7.40 -2.78 2.99
C THR A 240 -7.36 -2.37 4.46
N GLU A 241 -8.33 -2.81 5.26
CA GLU A 241 -8.32 -2.58 6.71
C GLU A 241 -7.20 -3.38 7.39
N ILE A 242 -7.03 -4.65 6.99
CA ILE A 242 -5.94 -5.51 7.51
C ILE A 242 -4.57 -4.92 7.16
N LEU A 243 -4.41 -4.40 5.95
CA LEU A 243 -3.21 -3.69 5.51
C LEU A 243 -2.93 -2.45 6.37
N TRP A 244 -3.95 -1.67 6.71
CA TRP A 244 -3.78 -0.52 7.58
C TRP A 244 -3.33 -0.91 8.99
N TYR A 245 -3.93 -1.94 9.59
CA TYR A 245 -3.48 -2.46 10.89
C TYR A 245 -2.07 -3.03 10.81
N ALA A 246 -1.73 -3.73 9.73
CA ALA A 246 -0.39 -4.24 9.50
C ALA A 246 0.64 -3.11 9.37
N GLY A 247 0.35 -2.08 8.58
CA GLY A 247 1.17 -0.89 8.42
C GLY A 247 1.40 -0.17 9.75
N THR A 248 0.31 0.02 10.50
CA THR A 248 0.33 0.60 11.86
C THR A 248 1.18 -0.22 12.83
N ALA A 249 1.07 -1.56 12.80
CA ALA A 249 1.90 -2.44 13.60
C ALA A 249 3.38 -2.35 13.23
N GLY A 250 3.72 -2.37 11.93
CA GLY A 250 5.09 -2.20 11.45
C GLY A 250 5.69 -0.85 11.83
N ALA A 251 4.93 0.23 11.67
CA ALA A 251 5.35 1.58 12.05
C ALA A 251 5.56 1.75 13.56
N SER A 252 4.79 1.02 14.39
CA SER A 252 4.93 1.09 15.85
C SER A 252 6.28 0.62 16.38
N ASP A 253 6.99 -0.23 15.63
CA ASP A 253 8.34 -0.69 15.99
C ASP A 253 9.40 0.41 15.86
N ALA A 254 9.11 1.48 15.11
CA ALA A 254 9.97 2.66 15.04
C ALA A 254 9.85 3.53 16.31
N ILE A 255 8.83 3.30 17.15
CA ILE A 255 8.59 4.11 18.36
C ILE A 255 9.37 3.54 19.55
N PRO A 256 10.35 4.27 20.12
CA PRO A 256 11.16 3.79 21.23
C PRO A 256 10.31 3.44 22.46
N GLY A 257 10.48 2.22 22.97
CA GLY A 257 9.85 1.78 24.22
C GLY A 257 8.36 1.39 24.16
N ILE A 258 7.70 1.51 23.00
CA ILE A 258 6.24 1.28 22.86
C ILE A 258 5.90 -0.01 22.08
N GLY A 259 6.76 -0.48 21.17
CA GLY A 259 6.47 -1.59 20.25
C GLY A 259 6.01 -2.92 20.89
N ILE A 260 6.54 -3.28 22.07
CA ILE A 260 6.18 -4.54 22.76
C ILE A 260 4.69 -4.58 23.14
N VAL A 261 4.10 -3.42 23.46
CA VAL A 261 2.69 -3.30 23.88
C VAL A 261 1.79 -2.94 22.70
N ALA A 262 2.30 -2.13 21.76
CA ALA A 262 1.52 -1.62 20.64
C ALA A 262 1.07 -2.73 19.70
N VAL A 263 1.98 -3.59 19.24
CA VAL A 263 1.64 -4.61 18.22
C VAL A 263 0.54 -5.56 18.69
N PRO A 264 0.60 -6.17 19.89
CA PRO A 264 -0.51 -6.99 20.40
C PRO A 264 -1.83 -6.22 20.53
N SER A 265 -1.78 -4.95 20.94
CA SER A 265 -2.97 -4.11 21.09
C SER A 265 -3.62 -3.80 19.74
N ILE A 266 -2.80 -3.47 18.73
CA ILE A 266 -3.22 -3.24 17.35
C ILE A 266 -3.85 -4.51 16.77
N GLN A 267 -3.21 -5.68 16.96
CA GLN A 267 -3.75 -6.97 16.54
C GLN A 267 -5.07 -7.32 17.24
N GLY A 268 -5.19 -7.06 18.55
CA GLY A 268 -6.43 -7.27 19.30
C GLY A 268 -7.58 -6.41 18.76
N LYS A 269 -7.31 -5.12 18.49
CA LYS A 269 -8.30 -4.20 17.92
C LYS A 269 -8.70 -4.60 16.49
N MET A 270 -7.74 -5.02 15.67
CA MET A 270 -8.00 -5.58 14.33
C MET A 270 -8.95 -6.77 14.42
N LEU A 271 -8.65 -7.76 15.26
CA LEU A 271 -9.48 -8.96 15.42
C LEU A 271 -10.91 -8.62 15.87
N HIS A 272 -11.05 -7.68 16.81
CA HIS A 272 -12.36 -7.21 17.24
C HIS A 272 -13.13 -6.50 16.11
N SER A 273 -12.46 -5.64 15.34
CA SER A 273 -13.05 -4.94 14.20
C SER A 273 -13.52 -5.92 13.11
N LEU A 274 -12.67 -6.88 12.74
CA LEU A 274 -13.01 -7.93 11.78
C LEU A 274 -14.21 -8.76 12.28
N ALA A 275 -14.19 -9.20 13.54
CA ALA A 275 -15.27 -10.01 14.10
C ALA A 275 -16.64 -9.30 14.04
N ASN A 276 -16.68 -8.01 14.35
CA ASN A 276 -17.90 -7.20 14.24
C ASN A 276 -18.43 -7.16 12.80
N GLN A 277 -17.55 -7.09 11.79
CA GLN A 277 -17.94 -7.09 10.37
C GLN A 277 -18.45 -8.46 9.89
N TYR A 278 -17.99 -9.55 10.49
CA TYR A 278 -18.55 -10.89 10.28
C TYR A 278 -19.79 -11.17 11.16
N GLY A 279 -20.23 -10.23 11.99
CA GLY A 279 -21.36 -10.42 12.91
C GLY A 279 -21.08 -11.42 14.04
N VAL A 280 -19.80 -11.69 14.33
CA VAL A 280 -19.36 -12.63 15.36
C VAL A 280 -19.05 -11.85 16.64
N THR A 281 -19.68 -12.24 17.76
CA THR A 281 -19.29 -11.71 19.07
C THR A 281 -17.87 -12.16 19.38
N TRP A 282 -16.95 -11.22 19.59
CA TRP A 282 -15.55 -11.54 19.88
C TRP A 282 -15.27 -11.53 21.38
N ASN A 283 -15.23 -12.70 21.99
CA ASN A 283 -14.95 -12.88 23.41
C ASN A 283 -13.63 -13.63 23.68
N LYS A 284 -13.31 -13.83 24.97
CA LYS A 284 -12.05 -14.47 25.40
C LYS A 284 -11.89 -15.90 24.88
N GLN A 285 -12.99 -16.64 24.85
CA GLN A 285 -13.01 -18.03 24.42
C GLN A 285 -12.74 -18.11 22.93
N ASP A 286 -13.36 -17.22 22.14
CA ASP A 286 -13.15 -17.15 20.70
C ASP A 286 -11.70 -16.80 20.35
N TYR A 287 -11.10 -15.87 21.09
CA TYR A 287 -9.69 -15.54 20.94
C TYR A 287 -8.78 -16.75 21.24
N ALA A 288 -9.02 -17.44 22.37
CA ALA A 288 -8.22 -18.61 22.75
C ALA A 288 -8.40 -19.78 21.77
N GLU A 289 -9.62 -19.97 21.27
CA GLU A 289 -9.97 -20.95 20.24
C GLU A 289 -9.19 -20.65 18.95
N PHE A 290 -9.31 -19.43 18.42
CA PHE A 290 -8.59 -18.98 17.22
C PHE A 290 -7.08 -19.17 17.33
N ILE A 291 -6.47 -18.69 18.42
CA ILE A 291 -5.03 -18.87 18.65
C ILE A 291 -4.66 -20.36 18.76
N GLY A 292 -5.52 -21.18 19.38
CA GLY A 292 -5.36 -22.63 19.44
C GLY A 292 -5.43 -23.32 18.08
N MET A 293 -6.16 -22.74 17.11
CA MET A 293 -6.24 -23.26 15.74
C MET A 293 -4.99 -22.96 14.91
N LEU A 294 -4.28 -21.85 15.19
CA LEU A 294 -2.96 -21.56 14.61
C LEU A 294 -1.86 -22.51 15.13
N GLY A 295 -2.15 -23.25 16.20
CA GLY A 295 -1.29 -24.30 16.76
C GLY A 295 -0.84 -24.02 18.19
N SER A 296 -0.61 -25.09 18.95
CA SER A 296 -0.17 -25.01 20.36
C SER A 296 1.15 -24.24 20.53
N GLY A 297 2.04 -24.29 19.52
CA GLY A 297 3.27 -23.49 19.49
C GLY A 297 3.02 -21.98 19.42
N PHE A 298 1.95 -21.55 18.74
CA PHE A 298 1.57 -20.13 18.64
C PHE A 298 1.05 -19.62 20.00
N LEU A 299 0.23 -20.43 20.68
CA LEU A 299 -0.28 -20.13 22.02
C LEU A 299 0.86 -19.99 23.05
N ILE A 300 1.80 -20.94 23.06
CA ILE A 300 2.96 -20.91 23.98
C ILE A 300 3.81 -19.66 23.76
N GLN A 301 4.00 -19.23 22.52
CA GLN A 301 4.80 -18.05 22.19
C GLN A 301 4.11 -16.73 22.45
N TYR A 302 2.81 -16.65 22.17
CA TYR A 302 2.02 -15.48 22.49
C TYR A 302 1.95 -15.27 24.02
N LEU A 303 1.90 -16.37 24.79
CA LEU A 303 1.97 -16.33 26.26
C LEU A 303 3.38 -16.08 26.80
N SER A 304 4.44 -16.56 26.15
CA SER A 304 5.83 -16.34 26.58
C SER A 304 6.32 -14.91 26.37
N LYS A 305 5.71 -14.15 25.45
CA LYS A 305 5.91 -12.70 25.27
C LYS A 305 5.60 -11.87 26.52
N LEU A 306 4.87 -12.42 27.50
CA LEU A 306 4.39 -11.70 28.69
C LEU A 306 5.14 -12.07 29.98
N GLY A 307 6.26 -12.79 29.89
CA GLY A 307 6.89 -13.41 31.06
C GLY A 307 8.41 -13.31 31.25
N VAL A 308 9.25 -12.97 30.26
CA VAL A 308 10.72 -13.06 30.45
C VAL A 308 11.51 -11.99 29.67
N ASN A 309 12.44 -11.33 30.37
CA ASN A 309 13.46 -10.38 29.90
C ASN A 309 14.52 -10.98 28.92
N GLN A 310 14.13 -11.74 27.90
CA GLN A 310 15.07 -12.25 26.89
C GLN A 310 14.52 -12.07 25.47
N LEU A 311 14.84 -10.91 24.90
CA LEU A 311 14.52 -10.44 23.56
C LEU A 311 15.30 -11.16 22.44
N VAL A 312 15.31 -12.50 22.33
CA VAL A 312 16.11 -13.16 21.25
C VAL A 312 15.45 -14.36 20.54
N LYS A 313 14.28 -14.87 20.95
CA LYS A 313 13.77 -16.13 20.35
C LYS A 313 12.28 -16.06 20.01
N PHE A 314 12.00 -15.42 18.88
CA PHE A 314 10.66 -14.99 18.45
C PHE A 314 10.15 -15.78 17.22
N ILE A 315 9.31 -16.80 17.41
CA ILE A 315 8.57 -17.57 16.38
C ILE A 315 9.30 -18.86 15.91
N PRO A 316 8.64 -20.05 15.91
CA PRO A 316 9.28 -21.36 15.79
C PRO A 316 9.61 -21.73 14.33
N ILE A 317 9.19 -20.93 13.35
CA ILE A 317 9.46 -21.17 11.92
C ILE A 317 10.88 -20.72 11.55
N TYR A 318 11.56 -19.91 12.37
CA TYR A 318 12.80 -19.25 11.95
C TYR A 318 13.97 -19.41 12.91
N GLY A 319 14.24 -20.65 13.32
CA GLY A 319 15.56 -21.02 13.83
C GLY A 319 16.69 -21.03 12.77
N GLN A 320 16.43 -20.62 11.52
CA GLN A 320 17.40 -20.78 10.41
C GLN A 320 17.57 -19.61 9.43
N THR A 321 16.91 -18.44 9.58
CA THR A 321 17.24 -17.27 8.75
C THR A 321 17.84 -16.15 9.57
N VAL A 322 19.15 -16.25 9.78
CA VAL A 322 19.99 -15.07 9.91
C VAL A 322 20.00 -14.39 8.54
N GLY A 323 19.18 -13.35 8.33
CA GLY A 323 19.16 -12.61 7.07
C GLY A 323 18.04 -11.56 6.93
N SER A 324 18.45 -10.31 6.68
CA SER A 324 17.73 -9.19 6.00
C SER A 324 16.37 -8.65 6.51
N ALA A 325 15.58 -9.33 7.34
CA ALA A 325 14.26 -8.82 7.74
C ALA A 325 14.31 -7.99 9.05
N THR A 326 13.77 -6.76 9.02
CA THR A 326 13.69 -5.86 10.20
C THR A 326 12.51 -6.20 11.12
N ALA A 327 12.50 -5.63 12.34
CA ALA A 327 11.36 -5.76 13.26
C ALA A 327 10.04 -5.28 12.61
N ALA A 328 10.07 -4.11 11.96
CA ALA A 328 8.92 -3.55 11.26
C ALA A 328 8.34 -4.51 10.19
N VAL A 329 9.20 -5.13 9.37
CA VAL A 329 8.78 -6.13 8.37
C VAL A 329 8.09 -7.32 9.05
N MET A 330 8.61 -7.79 10.19
CA MET A 330 8.01 -8.91 10.93
C MET A 330 6.66 -8.54 11.56
N SER A 331 6.54 -7.35 12.16
CA SER A 331 5.30 -6.87 12.76
C SER A 331 4.22 -6.63 11.71
N PHE A 332 4.58 -6.05 10.57
CA PHE A 332 3.71 -5.92 9.39
C PHE A 332 3.22 -7.29 8.90
N SER A 333 4.16 -8.19 8.58
CA SER A 333 3.84 -9.50 7.98
C SER A 333 3.03 -10.39 8.90
N SER A 334 3.34 -10.40 10.20
CA SER A 334 2.60 -11.20 11.18
C SER A 334 1.19 -10.65 11.42
N THR A 335 1.03 -9.33 11.50
CA THR A 335 -0.30 -8.70 11.65
C THR A 335 -1.18 -8.98 10.45
N TYR A 336 -0.65 -8.85 9.23
CA TYR A 336 -1.39 -9.21 8.01
C TYR A 336 -1.79 -10.69 8.00
N ALA A 337 -0.85 -11.60 8.31
CA ALA A 337 -1.11 -13.02 8.34
C ALA A 337 -2.15 -13.43 9.39
N ILE A 338 -2.14 -12.79 10.57
CA ILE A 338 -3.18 -12.95 11.58
C ILE A 338 -4.52 -12.49 11.02
N GLY A 339 -4.58 -11.33 10.34
CA GLY A 339 -5.80 -10.82 9.71
C GLY A 339 -6.37 -11.78 8.67
N ARG A 340 -5.53 -12.32 7.76
CA ARG A 340 -5.95 -13.31 6.76
C ARG A 340 -6.55 -14.56 7.41
N ALA A 341 -5.85 -15.12 8.40
CA ALA A 341 -6.32 -16.30 9.12
C ALA A 341 -7.60 -16.01 9.91
N ALA A 342 -7.70 -14.83 10.52
CA ALA A 342 -8.89 -14.40 11.25
C ALA A 342 -10.11 -14.27 10.33
N CYS A 343 -9.98 -13.71 9.13
CA CYS A 343 -11.06 -13.67 8.15
C CYS A 343 -11.60 -15.07 7.81
N MET A 344 -10.70 -16.04 7.59
CA MET A 344 -11.09 -17.42 7.34
C MET A 344 -11.84 -18.02 8.54
N TYR A 345 -11.29 -17.86 9.74
CA TYR A 345 -11.91 -18.33 10.97
C TYR A 345 -13.30 -17.72 11.21
N LEU A 346 -13.39 -16.38 11.11
CA LEU A 346 -14.60 -15.62 11.34
C LEU A 346 -15.68 -15.91 10.30
N TYR A 347 -15.29 -16.12 9.04
CA TYR A 347 -16.21 -16.54 7.99
C TYR A 347 -16.89 -17.87 8.32
N HIS A 348 -16.11 -18.91 8.63
CA HIS A 348 -16.68 -20.22 8.99
C HIS A 348 -17.48 -20.14 10.29
N LYS A 349 -16.97 -19.42 11.30
CA LYS A 349 -17.68 -19.22 12.57
C LYS A 349 -19.02 -18.50 12.40
N SER A 350 -19.10 -17.50 11.53
CA SER A 350 -20.35 -16.79 11.23
C SER A 350 -21.44 -17.70 10.64
N LYS A 351 -21.05 -18.85 10.08
CA LYS A 351 -21.96 -19.86 9.53
C LYS A 351 -22.19 -21.06 10.44
N GLY A 352 -21.57 -21.09 11.62
CA GLY A 352 -21.56 -22.28 12.48
C GLY A 352 -20.75 -23.45 11.92
N GLU A 353 -19.85 -23.19 10.97
CA GLU A 353 -18.93 -24.18 10.41
C GLU A 353 -17.61 -24.18 11.20
N THR A 354 -16.88 -25.29 11.15
CA THR A 354 -15.52 -25.38 11.69
C THR A 354 -14.52 -25.38 10.54
N VAL A 355 -13.36 -24.75 10.77
CA VAL A 355 -12.22 -24.78 9.84
C VAL A 355 -11.13 -25.70 10.41
N SER A 356 -10.39 -26.40 9.55
CA SER A 356 -9.32 -27.29 10.04
C SER A 356 -8.12 -26.49 10.53
N LYS A 357 -7.39 -27.03 11.51
CA LYS A 357 -6.13 -26.41 12.00
C LYS A 357 -5.10 -26.27 10.88
N ASP A 358 -5.02 -27.26 10.00
CA ASP A 358 -4.07 -27.25 8.88
C ASP A 358 -4.40 -26.16 7.86
N GLN A 359 -5.69 -25.94 7.53
CA GLN A 359 -6.12 -24.86 6.65
C GLN A 359 -5.80 -23.48 7.26
N MET A 360 -6.08 -23.30 8.56
CA MET A 360 -5.76 -22.07 9.28
C MET A 360 -4.27 -21.76 9.30
N LYS A 361 -3.45 -22.77 9.60
CA LYS A 361 -2.00 -22.65 9.61
C LYS A 361 -1.46 -22.35 8.20
N GLN A 362 -1.97 -23.03 7.18
CA GLN A 362 -1.58 -22.81 5.79
C GLN A 362 -1.93 -21.39 5.33
N ALA A 363 -3.14 -20.91 5.63
CA ALA A 363 -3.56 -19.54 5.30
C ALA A 363 -2.64 -18.49 5.96
N PHE A 364 -2.30 -18.69 7.24
CA PHE A 364 -1.34 -17.85 7.95
C PHE A 364 0.04 -17.88 7.29
N GLU A 365 0.61 -19.07 7.04
CA GLU A 365 1.97 -19.22 6.50
C GLU A 365 2.11 -18.66 5.08
N GLN A 366 1.09 -18.88 4.23
CA GLN A 366 1.05 -18.34 2.87
C GLN A 366 0.98 -16.82 2.89
N ALA A 367 0.07 -16.24 3.70
CA ALA A 367 -0.05 -14.80 3.84
C ALA A 367 1.23 -14.16 4.40
N PHE A 368 1.80 -14.76 5.45
CA PHE A 368 3.04 -14.29 6.04
C PHE A 368 4.18 -14.29 5.03
N LYS A 369 4.38 -15.40 4.30
CA LYS A 369 5.45 -15.53 3.32
C LYS A 369 5.29 -14.54 2.16
N SER A 370 4.08 -14.42 1.62
CA SER A 370 3.77 -13.51 0.51
C SER A 370 4.10 -12.06 0.91
N VAL A 371 3.52 -11.60 2.01
CA VAL A 371 3.63 -10.20 2.45
C VAL A 371 5.02 -9.87 2.98
N LYS A 372 5.72 -10.83 3.60
CA LYS A 372 7.11 -10.61 4.04
C LYS A 372 8.02 -10.30 2.87
N ASN A 373 7.85 -10.99 1.74
CA ASN A 373 8.66 -10.72 0.54
C ASN A 373 8.40 -9.29 0.05
N VAL A 374 7.13 -8.91 -0.11
CA VAL A 374 6.73 -7.56 -0.53
C VAL A 374 7.29 -6.48 0.40
N ALA A 375 7.12 -6.64 1.72
CA ALA A 375 7.60 -5.69 2.72
C ALA A 375 9.13 -5.62 2.78
N THR A 376 9.82 -6.73 2.55
CA THR A 376 11.30 -6.75 2.50
C THR A 376 11.81 -6.00 1.27
N GLU A 377 11.18 -6.19 0.10
CA GLU A 377 11.56 -5.46 -1.11
C GLU A 377 11.27 -3.97 -0.97
N GLN A 378 10.12 -3.59 -0.42
CA GLN A 378 9.80 -2.19 -0.09
C GLN A 378 10.87 -1.57 0.82
N ALA A 379 11.22 -2.23 1.92
CA ALA A 379 12.22 -1.73 2.86
C ALA A 379 13.61 -1.57 2.22
N LYS A 380 14.00 -2.48 1.30
CA LYS A 380 15.25 -2.35 0.53
C LYS A 380 15.23 -1.15 -0.41
N MET A 381 14.09 -0.89 -1.06
CA MET A 381 13.92 0.30 -1.91
C MET A 381 14.11 1.57 -1.06
N GLU A 382 13.43 1.67 0.08
CA GLU A 382 13.54 2.78 1.05
C GLU A 382 14.97 3.01 1.57
N GLN A 383 15.71 1.95 1.90
CA GLN A 383 17.11 2.05 2.34
C GLN A 383 18.04 2.59 1.24
N LYS A 384 17.87 2.14 -0.01
CA LYS A 384 18.61 2.68 -1.16
C LYS A 384 18.29 4.16 -1.44
N HIS A 385 17.16 4.68 -0.95
CA HIS A 385 16.80 6.10 -1.08
C HIS A 385 17.55 7.00 -0.06
N HIS A 386 18.07 6.43 1.04
CA HIS A 386 18.75 7.18 2.12
C HIS A 386 20.29 7.17 2.00
N GLU A 387 20.84 6.34 1.11
CA GLU A 387 22.25 6.31 0.67
C GLU A 387 22.43 7.09 -0.65
#